data_AF-X1BVW8-F1
#
_entry.id   AF-X1BVW8-F1
#
_cell.length_a   1.000
_cell.length_b   1.000
_cell.length_c   1.000
_cell.angle_alpha   90.00
_cell.angle_beta   90.00
_cell.angle_gamma   90.00
#
_symmetry.space_group_name_H-M   'P 1'
#
loop_
_entity.id
_entity.type
_entity.pdbx_description
1 polymer ?
#
loop_
_entity_poly.entity_id
_entity_poly.type
_entity_poly.pdbx_seq_one_letter_code
_entity_poly.pdbx_strand_id
1 'polypeptide(L)' 'MSHLEEVGIVGYGVYIPRFRIKVEEIARIWGQPGEVVSKALGVEEKSI' A
#
# COMPACT_ATOMS: atom_id res chain seq x y z
N MET A 1 27.54 9.83 34.73
CA MET A 1 26.15 9.92 34.24
C MET A 1 26.22 10.02 32.72
N SER A 2 26.00 8.90 32.02
CA SER A 2 25.99 8.87 30.55
C SER A 2 24.71 9.53 30.05
N HIS A 3 24.82 10.63 29.31
CA HIS A 3 23.72 11.19 28.55
C HIS A 3 23.38 10.22 27.42
N LEU A 4 22.19 9.60 27.49
CA LEU A 4 21.52 9.05 26.33
C LEU A 4 20.59 10.15 25.82
N GLU A 5 20.93 10.77 24.70
CA GLU A 5 20.01 11.69 24.04
C GLU A 5 18.86 10.90 23.41
N GLU A 6 17.63 11.42 23.53
CA GLU A 6 16.48 10.85 22.83
C GLU A 6 16.71 10.98 21.32
N VAL A 7 16.72 9.83 20.63
CA VAL A 7 16.85 9.75 19.18
C VAL A 7 15.51 9.35 18.57
N GLY A 8 15.16 10.00 17.46
CA GLY A 8 13.89 9.76 16.76
C GLY A 8 13.91 10.23 15.31
N ILE A 9 12.89 9.83 14.55
CA ILE A 9 12.73 10.25 13.15
C ILE A 9 12.23 11.70 13.14
N VAL A 10 13.07 12.61 12.66
CA VAL A 10 12.75 14.05 12.56
C VAL A 10 11.98 14.43 11.29
N GLY A 11 11.83 13.49 10.35
CA GLY A 11 11.02 13.67 9.14
C GLY A 11 10.97 12.41 8.27
N TYR A 12 9.85 12.24 7.57
CA TYR A 12 9.65 11.20 6.56
C TYR A 12 8.78 11.77 5.42
N GLY A 13 9.08 11.38 4.18
CA GLY A 13 8.32 11.79 3.01
C GLY A 13 8.18 10.64 2.03
N VAL A 14 7.07 10.63 1.29
CA VAL A 14 6.79 9.65 0.25
C VAL A 14 6.10 10.32 -0.93
N TYR A 15 6.39 9.83 -2.13
CA TYR A 15 5.64 10.16 -3.34
C TYR A 15 4.76 8.98 -3.74
N ILE A 16 3.50 9.26 -4.06
CA ILE A 16 2.54 8.25 -4.52
C ILE A 16 2.05 8.67 -5.92
N PRO A 17 2.17 7.81 -6.94
CA PRO A 17 1.62 8.08 -8.26
C PRO A 17 0.13 8.37 -8.22
N ARG A 18 -0.32 9.32 -9.06
CA ARG A 18 -1.72 9.74 -9.13
C ARG A 18 -2.65 8.62 -9.58
N PHE A 19 -2.20 7.79 -10.52
CA PHE A 19 -3.06 6.78 -11.13
C PHE A 19 -3.10 5.52 -10.29
N ARG A 20 -4.30 4.93 -10.22
CA ARG A 20 -4.57 3.73 -9.46
C ARG A 20 -5.47 2.80 -10.26
N ILE A 21 -5.31 1.50 -10.05
CA ILE A 21 -6.17 0.46 -10.60
C ILE A 21 -6.76 -0.35 -9.45
N LYS A 22 -8.05 -0.69 -9.55
CA LYS A 22 -8.71 -1.54 -8.56
C LYS A 22 -8.15 -2.97 -8.62
N VAL A 23 -7.97 -3.61 -7.48
CA VAL A 23 -7.58 -5.02 -7.41
C VAL A 23 -8.61 -5.92 -8.11
N GLU A 24 -9.89 -5.56 -8.05
CA GLU A 24 -10.96 -6.23 -8.77
C GLU A 24 -10.76 -6.20 -10.29
N GLU A 25 -10.29 -5.07 -10.82
CA GLU A 25 -10.04 -4.92 -12.25
C GLU A 25 -8.83 -5.74 -12.69
N ILE A 26 -7.78 -5.79 -11.86
CA ILE A 26 -6.67 -6.72 -12.07
C ILE A 26 -7.20 -8.16 -12.06
N ALA A 27 -7.89 -8.58 -11.00
CA ALA A 27 -8.40 -9.94 -10.83
C ALA A 27 -9.30 -10.39 -11.99
N ARG A 28 -10.13 -9.48 -12.52
CA ARG A 28 -10.96 -9.72 -13.72
C ARG A 28 -10.14 -10.16 -14.92
N ILE A 29 -8.99 -9.52 -15.19
CA ILE A 29 -8.09 -9.89 -16.30
C ILE A 29 -7.49 -11.29 -16.12
N TRP A 30 -7.26 -11.69 -14.87
CA TRP A 30 -6.71 -13.01 -14.52
C TRP A 30 -7.79 -14.09 -14.31
N GLY A 31 -9.06 -13.79 -14.63
CA GLY A 31 -10.16 -14.73 -14.46
C GLY A 31 -10.47 -15.09 -13.01
N GLN A 32 -10.11 -14.21 -12.07
CA GLN A 32 -10.30 -14.39 -10.63
C GLN A 32 -11.48 -13.56 -10.11
N PRO A 33 -12.18 -14.03 -9.06
CA PRO A 33 -13.23 -13.26 -8.41
C PRO A 33 -12.64 -12.05 -7.64
N GLY A 34 -12.85 -10.84 -8.16
CA GLY A 34 -12.20 -9.63 -7.69
C GLY A 34 -12.39 -9.32 -6.19
N GLU A 35 -13.60 -9.48 -5.67
CA GLU A 35 -13.89 -9.25 -4.25
C GLU A 35 -13.11 -10.22 -3.34
N VAL A 36 -12.96 -11.47 -3.76
CA VAL A 36 -12.20 -12.49 -3.01
C VAL A 36 -10.72 -12.13 -2.98
N VAL A 37 -10.16 -11.73 -4.13
CA VAL A 37 -8.74 -11.33 -4.23
C VAL A 37 -8.47 -10.06 -3.41
N SER A 38 -9.33 -9.05 -3.53
CA SER A 38 -9.24 -7.80 -2.75
C SER A 38 -9.23 -8.06 -1.24
N LYS A 39 -10.18 -8.88 -0.75
CA LYS A 39 -10.26 -9.26 0.67
C LYS A 39 -9.09 -10.12 1.14
N ALA A 40 -8.64 -11.07 0.33
CA ALA A 40 -7.53 -11.96 0.68
C ALA A 40 -6.19 -11.19 0.79
N LEU A 41 -5.98 -10.18 -0.06
CA LEU A 41 -4.78 -9.35 -0.04
C LEU A 41 -4.89 -8.19 0.97
N GLY A 42 -6.10 -7.79 1.36
CA GLY A 42 -6.33 -6.55 2.12
C GLY A 42 -5.96 -5.31 1.30
N VAL A 43 -6.14 -5.36 -0.02
CA VAL A 43 -5.77 -4.29 -0.96
C VAL A 43 -6.95 -3.96 -1.86
N GLU A 44 -7.40 -2.72 -1.83
CA GLU A 44 -8.48 -2.22 -2.69
C GLU A 44 -7.96 -1.78 -4.06
N GLU A 45 -6.81 -1.13 -4.08
CA GLU A 45 -6.23 -0.53 -5.28
C GLU A 45 -4.69 -0.48 -5.22
N LYS A 46 -4.07 -0.43 -6.40
CA LYS A 46 -2.63 -0.31 -6.56
C LYS A 46 -2.29 0.95 -7.36
N SER A 47 -1.35 1.75 -6.85
CA SER A 47 -0.76 2.85 -7.63
C SER A 47 0.10 2.32 -8.78
N ILE A 48 0.01 2.97 -9.93
CA ILE A 48 0.68 2.60 -11.19
C ILE A 48 1.59 3.72 -11.65
#